data_AF-A0A955CAU7-F1
#
_entry.id   AF-A0A955CAU7-F1
#
_cell.length_a   1.000
_cell.length_b   1.000
_cell.length_c   1.000
_cell.angle_alpha   90.00
_cell.angle_beta   90.00
_cell.angle_gamma   90.00
#
_symmetry.space_group_name_H-M   'P 1'
#
loop_
_entity.id
_entity.type
_entity.pdbx_description
1 polymer ?
#
loop_
_entity_poly.entity_id
_entity_poly.type
_entity_poly.pdbx_seq_one_letter_code
_entity_poly.pdbx_strand_id
1 'polypeptide(L)' 'DHFYRWYGAFEVVNPGDDPDEPDAAYILFTPSFGFHGSRTISYVVEDIAPRRVVNGVMLDEPNPTHTPRRDTGRIRLR' A
#
# COMPACT_ATOMS: atom_id res chain seq x y z
N ASP A 1 2.99 -8.31 0.71
CA ASP A 1 3.59 -8.84 -0.55
C ASP A 1 5.00 -8.33 -0.79
N HIS A 2 5.84 -9.14 -1.44
CA HIS A 2 7.23 -8.82 -1.75
C HIS A 2 7.48 -8.80 -3.27
N PHE A 3 8.11 -7.74 -3.78
CA PHE A 3 8.42 -7.60 -5.21
C PHE A 3 9.90 -7.27 -5.42
N TYR A 4 10.56 -7.98 -6.33
CA TYR A 4 11.95 -7.74 -6.68
C TYR A 4 12.09 -7.08 -8.05
N ARG A 5 12.90 -6.02 -8.11
CA ARG A 5 13.30 -5.32 -9.34
C ARG A 5 14.81 -5.16 -9.34
N TRP A 6 15.41 -4.95 -10.50
CA TRP A 6 16.87 -4.75 -10.59
C TRP A 6 17.37 -3.57 -9.74
N TYR A 7 16.51 -2.58 -9.47
CA TYR A 7 16.82 -1.38 -8.69
C TYR A 7 16.48 -1.48 -7.19
N GLY A 8 15.84 -2.55 -6.73
CA GLY A 8 15.54 -2.76 -5.32
C GLY A 8 14.37 -3.71 -5.08
N ALA A 9 14.05 -3.92 -3.81
CA ALA A 9 12.92 -4.70 -3.34
C ALA A 9 11.83 -3.79 -2.76
N PHE A 10 10.58 -4.23 -2.89
CA PHE A 10 9.42 -3.61 -2.29
C PHE A 10 8.73 -4.59 -1.36
N GLU A 11 8.28 -4.09 -0.22
CA GLU A 11 7.40 -4.79 0.70
C GLU A 11 6.17 -3.93 0.95
N VAL A 12 4.98 -4.53 0.83
CA VAL A 12 3.72 -3.91 1.22
C VAL A 12 3.40 -4.36 2.63
N VAL A 13 3.35 -3.39 3.55
CA VAL A 13 2.92 -3.57 4.93
C VAL A 13 1.51 -3.01 5.05
N ASN A 14 0.59 -3.85 5.51
CA ASN A 14 -0.79 -3.45 5.81
C ASN A 14 -1.22 -4.23 7.06
N PRO A 15 -1.20 -3.62 8.25
CA PRO A 15 -1.59 -4.28 9.49
C PRO A 15 -3.11 -4.47 9.62
N GLY A 16 -3.89 -3.97 8.67
CA GLY A 16 -5.35 -4.06 8.66
C GLY A 16 -6.02 -2.75 9.07
N ASP A 17 -7.34 -2.80 9.28
CA ASP A 17 -8.18 -1.65 9.63
C ASP A 17 -8.05 -1.29 11.11
N ASP A 18 -6.84 -1.04 11.60
CA ASP A 18 -6.68 -0.43 12.93
C ASP A 18 -7.08 1.05 12.84
N PRO A 19 -8.23 1.44 13.43
CA PRO A 19 -8.70 2.82 13.36
C PRO A 19 -7.81 3.80 14.13
N ASP A 20 -6.97 3.31 15.05
CA ASP A 20 -6.04 4.12 15.83
C ASP A 20 -4.70 4.33 15.08
N GLU A 21 -4.43 3.55 14.03
CA GLU A 21 -3.21 3.65 13.20
C GLU A 21 -3.50 3.66 11.68
N PRO A 22 -4.24 4.67 11.16
CA PRO A 22 -4.62 4.74 9.74
C PRO A 22 -3.42 4.89 8.78
N ASP A 23 -2.27 5.33 9.29
CA ASP A 23 -1.03 5.48 8.51
C ASP A 23 -0.13 4.22 8.54
N ALA A 24 -0.57 3.15 9.21
CA ALA A 24 0.27 1.96 9.38
C ALA A 24 0.37 1.10 8.09
N ALA A 25 -0.44 1.39 7.07
CA ALA A 25 -0.28 0.81 5.75
C ALA A 25 0.73 1.62 4.90
N TYR A 26 1.85 1.00 4.53
CA TYR A 26 2.90 1.65 3.75
C TYR A 26 3.64 0.69 2.82
N ILE A 27 4.40 1.27 1.89
CA ILE A 27 5.32 0.53 1.01
C ILE A 27 6.74 0.79 1.50
N LEU A 28 7.44 -0.25 1.93
CA LEU A 28 8.86 -0.21 2.22
C LEU A 28 9.66 -0.47 0.94
N PHE A 29 10.64 0.37 0.65
CA PHE A 29 11.57 0.19 -0.46
C PHE A 29 13.00 -0.02 0.04
N THR A 30 13.58 -1.15 -0.31
CA THR A 30 14.99 -1.48 -0.03
C THR A 30 15.79 -1.36 -1.33
N PRO A 31 16.65 -0.35 -1.48
CA PRO A 31 17.43 -0.14 -2.70
C PRO A 31 18.46 -1.26 -2.91
N SER A 32 18.72 -1.60 -4.17
CA SER A 32 19.90 -2.39 -4.54
C SER A 32 21.18 -1.59 -4.28
N PHE A 33 22.31 -2.27 -4.06
CA PHE A 33 23.62 -1.65 -3.74
C PHE A 33 24.05 -0.53 -4.71
N GLY A 34 23.66 -0.60 -5.99
CA GLY A 34 23.97 0.41 -7.02
C GLY A 34 22.82 1.36 -7.36
N PHE A 35 21.76 1.42 -6.56
CA PHE A 35 20.67 2.35 -6.84
C PHE A 35 21.10 3.79 -6.56
N HIS A 36 21.05 4.63 -7.59
CA HIS A 36 21.33 6.05 -7.50
C HIS A 36 20.20 6.85 -8.14
N GLY A 37 19.90 8.02 -7.57
CA GLY A 37 18.91 8.94 -8.11
C GLY A 37 17.48 8.69 -7.62
N SER A 38 16.51 8.77 -8.54
CA SER A 38 15.09 8.69 -8.20
C SER A 38 14.33 7.70 -9.07
N ARG A 39 13.30 7.08 -8.50
CA ARG A 39 12.39 6.19 -9.20
C ARG A 39 10.95 6.59 -8.92
N THR A 40 10.13 6.62 -9.96
CA THR A 40 8.67 6.68 -9.81
C THR A 40 8.13 5.26 -9.83
N ILE A 41 7.26 4.95 -8.87
CA ILE A 41 6.50 3.71 -8.82
C ILE A 41 5.02 4.03 -9.02
N SER A 42 4.32 3.12 -9.69
CA SER A 42 2.85 3.13 -9.77
C SER A 42 2.33 1.98 -8.92
N TYR A 43 1.29 2.24 -8.15
CA TYR A 43 0.64 1.24 -7.31
C TYR A 43 -0.87 1.42 -7.32
N VAL A 44 -1.57 0.41 -6.82
CA VAL A 44 -3.02 0.41 -6.66
C VAL A 44 -3.31 0.22 -5.17
N VAL A 45 -4.20 1.03 -4.64
CA VAL A 45 -4.78 0.89 -3.29
C VAL A 45 -6.16 0.29 -3.46
N GLU A 46 -6.38 -0.86 -2.82
CA GLU A 46 -7.63 -1.60 -2.86
C GLU A 46 -8.09 -1.82 -1.43
N ASP A 47 -9.35 -1.50 -1.16
CA ASP A 47 -10.02 -1.88 0.08
C ASP A 47 -10.75 -3.20 -0.18
N ILE A 48 -10.19 -4.28 0.35
CA ILE A 48 -10.69 -5.65 0.23
C ILE A 48 -11.28 -6.16 1.55
N ALA A 49 -11.43 -5.29 2.56
CA ALA A 49 -11.94 -5.69 3.86
C ALA A 49 -13.40 -6.14 3.72
N PRO A 50 -13.76 -7.36 4.16
CA PRO A 50 -15.14 -7.84 4.09
C PRO A 50 -16.04 -7.17 5.12
N ARG A 51 -15.46 -6.39 6.05
CA ARG A 51 -16.19 -5.67 7.09
C ARG A 51 -15.71 -4.25 7.14
N ARG A 52 -16.64 -3.30 7.15
CA ARG A 52 -16.34 -1.87 7.24
C ARG A 52 -17.27 -1.19 8.22
N VAL A 53 -16.76 -0.19 8.95
CA VAL A 53 -17.60 0.69 9.77
C VAL A 53 -17.89 1.98 9.00
N VAL A 54 -19.18 2.23 8.73
CA VAL A 54 -19.65 3.47 8.09
C VAL A 54 -20.62 4.17 9.05
N ASN A 55 -20.25 5.36 9.53
CA ASN A 55 -21.03 6.13 10.49
C ASN A 55 -21.45 5.32 11.74
N GLY A 56 -20.57 4.44 12.23
CA GLY A 56 -20.81 3.59 13.40
C GLY A 56 -21.62 2.31 13.11
N VAL A 57 -22.00 2.04 11.86
CA VAL A 57 -22.65 0.79 11.45
C VAL A 57 -21.61 -0.14 10.84
N MET A 58 -21.51 -1.36 11.36
CA MET A 58 -20.70 -2.41 10.74
C MET A 58 -21.45 -3.00 9.55
N LEU A 59 -20.90 -2.85 8.35
CA LEU A 59 -21.37 -3.47 7.13
C LEU A 59 -20.63 -4.79 6.91
N ASP A 60 -21.35 -5.83 6.50
CA ASP A 60 -20.79 -7.12 6.06
C ASP A 60 -20.86 -7.15 4.53
N GLU A 61 -19.70 -6.97 3.90
CA GLU A 61 -19.52 -6.83 2.46
C GLU A 61 -18.63 -7.98 1.96
N PRO A 62 -19.14 -9.22 1.86
CA PRO A 62 -18.34 -10.38 1.47
C PRO A 62 -17.74 -10.26 0.05
N ASN A 63 -18.29 -9.36 -0.76
CA ASN A 63 -17.74 -8.92 -2.04
C ASN A 63 -17.65 -7.38 -2.04
N PRO A 64 -16.56 -6.79 -1.51
CA PRO A 64 -16.38 -5.35 -1.49
C PRO A 64 -16.45 -4.77 -2.91
N THR A 65 -17.25 -3.73 -3.11
CA THR A 65 -17.39 -3.05 -4.41
C THR A 65 -16.57 -1.75 -4.49
N HIS A 66 -15.69 -1.53 -3.52
CA HIS A 66 -14.86 -0.33 -3.44
C HIS A 66 -13.97 -0.23 -4.67
N THR A 67 -13.95 0.96 -5.26
CA THR A 67 -13.19 1.20 -6.48
C THR A 67 -11.70 1.28 -6.15
N PRO A 68 -10.86 0.43 -6.74
CA PRO A 68 -9.41 0.55 -6.63
C PRO A 68 -8.92 1.94 -7.04
N ARG A 69 -8.03 2.52 -6.24
CA ARG A 69 -7.39 3.80 -6.56
C ARG A 69 -5.99 3.57 -7.09
N ARG A 70 -5.68 4.11 -8.26
CA ARG A 70 -4.31 4.16 -8.80
C ARG A 70 -3.59 5.39 -8.28
N ASP A 71 -2.34 5.23 -7.88
CA ASP A 71 -1.49 6.35 -7.47
C ASP A 71 -0.02 6.13 -7.84
N THR A 72 0.80 7.14 -7.61
CA THR A 72 2.24 7.09 -7.87
C THR A 72 3.05 7.64 -6.69
N GLY A 73 4.19 7.00 -6.43
CA GLY A 73 5.14 7.43 -5.41
C GLY A 73 6.50 7.73 -6.03
N ARG A 74 7.18 8.79 -5.57
CA ARG A 74 8.55 9.09 -5.98
C ARG A 74 9.52 8.75 -4.85
N ILE A 75 10.41 7.81 -5.12
CA ILE A 75 11.54 7.48 -4.26
C ILE A 75 12.74 8.28 -4.72
N ARG A 76 13.49 8.84 -3.78
CA ARG A 76 14.75 9.54 -4.05
C ARG A 76 15.75 9.22 -2.94
N LEU A 77 16.88 8.63 -3.32
CA LEU A 77 18.02 8.45 -2.43
C LEU A 77 19.06 9.52 -2.76
N ARG A 78 19.57 10.18 -1.72
CA ARG A 78 20.61 11.20 -1.82
C ARG A 78 21.93 10.61 -1.36
#